data_AF-A0A2D5UIE3-F1
#
_entry.id   AF-A0A2D5UIE3-F1
#
_cell.length_a   1.000
_cell.length_b   1.000
_cell.length_c   1.000
_cell.angle_alpha   90.00
_cell.angle_beta   90.00
_cell.angle_gamma   90.00
#
_symmetry.space_group_name_H-M   'P 1'
#
loop_
_entity.id
_entity.type
_entity.pdbx_description
1 polymer ?
#
loop_
_entity_poly.entity_id
_entity_poly.type
_entity_poly.pdbx_seq_one_letter_code
_entity_poly.pdbx_strand_id
1 'polypeptide(L)'
;MLKKIIGTTSTRILNAIFALIVLYLIANYIGAKGMGVIGLIILDITIIQLVIDLVAGNALIFFASRTNLGKLLIPAYLWIGIVIVFFTSLFLFANSVLPSSVIDIVVPKGYATHILLLALLSGLMVTHYDLLLGKSASKHTIYCSQFKLV
;
A
#
# COMPACT_ATOMS: atom_id res chain seq x y z
N MET A 1 18.44 12.58 -26.44
CA MET A 1 18.42 11.72 -25.23
C MET A 1 18.61 12.50 -23.93
N LEU A 2 19.54 13.47 -23.87
CA LEU A 2 19.73 14.39 -22.72
C LEU A 2 18.46 15.10 -22.24
N LYS A 3 17.62 15.64 -23.16
CA LYS A 3 16.31 16.24 -22.79
C LYS A 3 15.39 15.27 -22.02
N LYS A 4 15.44 13.97 -22.31
CA LYS A 4 14.60 12.95 -21.66
C LYS A 4 15.12 12.63 -20.26
N ILE A 5 16.44 12.55 -20.10
CA ILE A 5 17.12 12.35 -18.80
C ILE A 5 16.92 13.58 -17.90
N ILE A 6 17.04 14.80 -18.46
CA ILE A 6 16.79 16.04 -17.74
C ILE A 6 15.33 16.13 -17.29
N GLY A 7 14.38 15.71 -18.13
CA GLY A 7 12.96 15.65 -17.76
C GLY A 7 12.70 14.73 -16.55
N THR A 8 13.20 13.50 -16.58
CA THR A 8 13.00 12.53 -15.48
C THR A 8 13.76 12.89 -14.20
N THR A 9 14.96 13.46 -14.34
CA THR A 9 15.75 13.91 -13.18
C THR A 9 15.13 15.16 -12.57
N SER A 10 14.63 16.09 -13.38
CA SER A 10 13.98 17.31 -12.91
C SER A 10 12.70 17.00 -12.13
N THR A 11 11.86 16.08 -12.59
CA THR A 11 10.66 15.68 -11.83
C THR A 11 11.01 15.01 -10.50
N ARG A 12 12.09 14.22 -10.44
CA ARG A 12 12.58 13.62 -9.18
C ARG A 12 13.10 14.68 -8.21
N ILE A 13 13.85 15.67 -8.70
CA ILE A 13 14.34 16.80 -7.89
C ILE A 13 13.16 17.60 -7.35
N LEU A 14 12.20 17.93 -8.22
CA LEU A 14 11.01 18.69 -7.83
C LEU A 14 10.19 17.93 -6.77
N ASN A 15 10.02 16.62 -6.95
CA ASN A 15 9.37 15.76 -5.95
C ASN A 15 10.10 15.75 -4.61
N ALA A 16 11.44 15.70 -4.63
CA ALA A 16 12.25 15.76 -3.41
C ALA A 16 12.12 17.11 -2.69
N ILE A 17 12.08 18.22 -3.44
CA ILE A 17 11.85 19.56 -2.88
C ILE A 17 10.47 19.63 -2.21
N PHE A 18 9.41 19.17 -2.88
CA PHE A 18 8.07 19.13 -2.30
C PHE A 18 8.01 18.24 -1.06
N ALA A 19 8.63 17.06 -1.08
CA ALA A 19 8.70 16.19 0.08
C ALA A 19 9.41 16.86 1.27
N LEU A 20 10.48 17.62 1.01
CA LEU A 20 11.20 18.38 2.04
C LEU A 20 10.33 19.52 2.59
N ILE A 21 9.63 20.27 1.74
CA ILE A 21 8.69 21.32 2.15
C ILE A 21 7.62 20.73 3.06
N VAL A 22 6.98 19.65 2.65
CA VAL A 22 5.94 18.96 3.44
C VAL A 22 6.51 18.50 4.79
N LEU A 23 7.69 17.87 4.79
CA LEU A 23 8.36 17.45 6.03
C LEU A 23 8.65 18.62 6.95
N TYR A 24 9.14 19.74 6.41
CA TYR A 24 9.42 20.95 7.18
C TYR A 24 8.14 21.53 7.80
N LEU A 25 7.04 21.62 7.03
CA LEU A 25 5.75 22.07 7.54
C LEU A 25 5.26 21.14 8.65
N ILE A 26 5.28 19.82 8.43
CA ILE A 26 4.84 18.84 9.42
C ILE A 26 5.68 18.96 10.71
N ALA A 27 7.00 19.05 10.58
CA ALA A 27 7.90 19.13 11.72
C ALA A 27 7.71 20.42 12.54
N ASN A 28 7.43 21.55 11.88
CA ASN A 28 7.30 22.85 12.54
C ASN A 28 5.89 23.08 13.11
N TYR A 29 4.84 22.75 12.36
CA TYR A 29 3.45 23.00 12.78
C TYR A 29 2.89 21.92 13.70
N ILE A 30 3.30 20.66 13.56
CA ILE A 30 2.77 19.54 14.35
C ILE A 30 3.73 19.17 15.50
N GLY A 31 5.03 19.42 15.33
CA GLY A 31 6.06 19.10 16.31
C GLY A 31 6.36 17.61 16.44
N ALA A 32 7.33 17.27 17.29
CA ALA A 32 7.84 15.91 17.43
C ALA A 32 6.77 14.89 17.90
N LYS A 33 5.82 15.30 18.74
CA LYS A 33 4.74 14.42 19.22
C LYS A 33 3.80 13.98 18.11
N GLY A 34 3.33 14.90 17.26
CA GLY A 34 2.41 14.52 16.20
C GLY A 34 3.09 13.84 15.01
N MET A 35 4.38 14.09 14.77
CA MET A 35 5.16 13.24 13.85
C MET A 35 5.19 11.78 14.31
N GLY A 36 5.34 11.52 15.61
CA GLY A 36 5.26 10.16 16.17
C GLY A 36 3.90 9.49 15.92
N VAL A 37 2.80 10.23 16.13
CA VAL A 37 1.42 9.77 15.86
C VAL A 37 1.22 9.42 14.39
N ILE A 38 1.66 10.30 13.48
CA ILE A 38 1.57 10.04 12.03
C ILE A 38 2.42 8.81 11.65
N GLY A 39 3.61 8.68 12.22
CA GLY A 39 4.48 7.52 12.00
C GLY A 39 3.82 6.20 12.42
N LEU A 40 3.15 6.18 13.57
CA LEU A 40 2.38 5.01 14.03
C LEU A 40 1.23 4.68 13.09
N ILE A 41 0.46 5.68 12.66
CA ILE A 41 -0.62 5.51 11.68
C ILE A 41 -0.10 4.89 10.38
N ILE A 42 1.01 5.41 9.84
CA ILE A 42 1.61 4.87 8.61
C ILE A 42 2.13 3.45 8.84
N LEU A 43 2.74 3.17 9.99
CA LEU A 43 3.22 1.84 10.36
C LEU A 43 2.08 0.83 10.40
N ASP A 44 0.97 1.17 11.04
CA ASP A 44 -0.21 0.30 11.13
C ASP A 44 -0.79 0.00 9.73
N ILE A 45 -0.93 1.04 8.90
CA ILE A 45 -1.38 0.87 7.51
C ILE A 45 -0.43 -0.07 6.76
N THR A 46 0.88 0.11 6.92
CA THR A 46 1.92 -0.70 6.25
C THR A 46 1.84 -2.16 6.69
N ILE A 47 1.63 -2.43 7.97
CA ILE A 47 1.48 -3.80 8.49
C ILE A 47 0.25 -4.47 7.88
N ILE A 48 -0.88 -3.78 7.81
CA ILE A 48 -2.10 -4.31 7.18
C ILE A 48 -1.86 -4.57 5.68
N GLN A 49 -1.21 -3.64 4.99
CA GLN A 49 -0.87 -3.77 3.57
C GLN A 49 0.03 -4.98 3.29
N LEU A 50 1.06 -5.23 4.11
CA LEU A 50 1.93 -6.41 3.93
C LEU A 50 1.13 -7.73 3.92
N VAL A 51 0.08 -7.83 4.74
CA VAL A 51 -0.79 -9.01 4.79
C VAL A 51 -1.72 -9.07 3.57
N ILE A 52 -2.19 -7.93 3.09
CA ILE A 52 -2.98 -7.83 1.83
C ILE A 52 -2.11 -8.27 0.64
N ASP A 53 -0.91 -7.71 0.53
CA ASP A 53 0.02 -7.89 -0.59
C ASP A 53 0.53 -9.32 -0.72
N LEU A 54 0.53 -10.10 0.38
CA LEU A 54 0.92 -11.51 0.37
C LEU A 54 0.14 -12.34 -0.65
N VAL A 55 -1.15 -12.05 -0.82
CA VAL A 55 -2.04 -12.78 -1.75
C VAL A 55 -2.53 -11.88 -2.88
N ALA A 56 -2.86 -10.62 -2.59
CA ALA A 56 -3.40 -9.68 -3.56
C ALA A 56 -2.35 -8.80 -4.26
N GLY A 57 -1.06 -8.95 -3.93
CA GLY A 57 0.06 -8.25 -4.55
C GLY A 57 0.84 -9.14 -5.52
N ASN A 58 2.09 -9.44 -5.22
CA ASN A 58 3.01 -10.17 -6.13
C ASN A 58 2.50 -11.55 -6.57
N ALA A 59 1.83 -12.29 -5.69
CA ALA A 59 1.23 -13.57 -6.04
C ALA A 59 0.15 -13.41 -7.12
N LEU A 60 -0.67 -12.36 -7.01
CA LEU A 60 -1.71 -12.05 -7.99
C LEU A 60 -1.12 -11.69 -9.35
N ILE A 61 -0.04 -10.92 -9.40
CA ILE A 61 0.68 -10.56 -10.64
C ILE A 61 1.17 -11.83 -11.37
N PHE A 62 1.71 -12.79 -10.62
CA PHE A 62 2.19 -14.06 -11.19
C PHE A 62 1.06 -14.88 -11.82
N PHE A 63 -0.07 -15.04 -11.11
CA PHE A 63 -1.20 -15.79 -11.62
C PHE A 63 -1.95 -15.04 -12.73
N ALA A 64 -2.03 -13.71 -12.67
CA ALA A 64 -2.66 -12.85 -13.68
C ALA A 64 -1.96 -12.92 -15.03
N SER A 65 -0.66 -13.21 -15.06
CA SER A 65 0.09 -13.44 -16.30
C SER A 65 -0.34 -14.72 -17.04
N ARG A 66 -0.90 -15.72 -16.34
CA ARG A 66 -1.21 -17.06 -16.87
C ARG A 66 -2.70 -17.38 -16.99
N THR A 67 -3.58 -16.53 -16.44
CA THR A 67 -5.02 -16.82 -16.34
C THR A 67 -5.87 -15.57 -16.60
N ASN A 68 -7.17 -15.75 -16.84
CA ASN A 68 -8.09 -14.66 -17.13
C ASN A 68 -8.29 -13.72 -15.92
N LEU A 69 -7.97 -12.43 -16.10
CA LEU A 69 -7.98 -11.38 -15.07
C LEU A 69 -9.30 -11.29 -14.28
N GLY A 70 -10.44 -11.47 -14.95
CA GLY A 70 -11.76 -11.39 -14.31
C GLY A 70 -12.01 -12.46 -13.25
N LYS A 71 -11.40 -13.64 -13.38
CA LYS A 71 -11.53 -14.72 -12.38
C LYS A 71 -10.62 -14.53 -11.16
N LEU A 72 -9.59 -13.69 -11.28
CA LEU A 72 -8.62 -13.43 -10.20
C LEU A 72 -9.00 -12.24 -9.32
N LEU A 73 -9.82 -11.33 -9.84
CA LEU A 73 -10.37 -10.22 -9.07
C LEU A 73 -11.20 -10.72 -7.87
N ILE A 74 -12.05 -11.73 -8.09
CA ILE A 74 -12.95 -12.25 -7.04
C ILE A 74 -12.18 -12.77 -5.82
N PRO A 75 -11.19 -13.69 -5.94
CA PRO A 75 -10.42 -14.16 -4.79
C PRO A 75 -9.55 -13.06 -4.16
N ALA A 76 -9.04 -12.09 -4.93
CA ALA A 76 -8.27 -10.98 -4.40
C ALA A 76 -9.12 -10.04 -3.51
N TYR A 77 -10.33 -9.70 -3.97
CA TYR A 77 -11.26 -8.88 -3.19
C TYR A 77 -11.77 -9.62 -1.95
N LEU A 78 -12.02 -10.93 -2.05
CA LEU A 78 -12.36 -11.76 -0.89
C LEU A 78 -11.23 -11.78 0.14
N TRP A 79 -9.98 -11.91 -0.31
CA TRP A 79 -8.82 -11.85 0.58
C TRP A 79 -8.72 -10.51 1.32
N ILE A 80 -8.86 -9.39 0.61
CA ILE A 80 -8.87 -8.05 1.24
C ILE A 80 -9.98 -7.97 2.30
N GLY A 81 -11.18 -8.46 2.00
CA GLY A 81 -12.28 -8.53 2.96
C GLY A 81 -11.93 -9.35 4.20
N ILE A 82 -11.34 -10.53 4.04
CA ILE A 82 -10.91 -11.40 5.15
C ILE A 82 -9.88 -10.69 6.02
N VAL A 83 -8.87 -10.03 5.41
CA VAL A 83 -7.83 -9.31 6.15
C VAL A 83 -8.43 -8.15 6.95
N ILE A 84 -9.35 -7.38 6.37
CA ILE A 84 -10.03 -6.27 7.06
C ILE A 84 -10.87 -6.77 8.25
N VAL A 85 -11.63 -7.85 8.08
CA VAL A 85 -12.41 -8.47 9.17
C VAL A 85 -11.48 -9.00 10.27
N PHE A 86 -10.37 -9.65 9.89
CA PHE A 86 -9.38 -10.15 10.82
C PHE A 86 -8.76 -9.04 11.66
N PHE A 87 -8.29 -7.95 11.04
CA PHE A 87 -7.73 -6.81 11.76
C PHE A 87 -8.79 -6.08 12.60
N THR A 88 -10.03 -5.96 12.13
CA THR A 88 -11.13 -5.40 12.93
C THR A 88 -11.38 -6.23 14.19
N SER A 89 -11.46 -7.55 14.06
CA SER A 89 -11.61 -8.46 15.21
C SER A 89 -10.40 -8.39 16.15
N LEU A 90 -9.19 -8.26 15.61
CA LEU A 90 -7.97 -8.11 16.39
C LEU A 90 -7.97 -6.81 17.19
N PHE A 91 -8.38 -5.68 16.61
CA PHE A 91 -8.51 -4.41 17.31
C PHE A 91 -9.58 -4.45 18.41
N LEU A 92 -10.72 -5.10 18.16
CA LEU A 92 -11.76 -5.28 19.18
C LEU A 92 -11.27 -6.16 20.34
N PHE A 93 -10.58 -7.26 20.02
CA PHE A 93 -9.99 -8.15 21.01
C PHE A 93 -8.90 -7.45 21.84
N ALA A 94 -8.00 -6.71 21.19
CA ALA A 94 -6.96 -5.94 21.85
C ALA A 94 -7.55 -4.91 22.83
N ASN A 95 -8.63 -4.22 22.44
CA ASN A 95 -9.37 -3.28 23.31
C ASN A 95 -10.04 -3.96 24.52
N SER A 96 -10.39 -5.24 24.42
CA SER A 96 -11.02 -5.97 25.52
C SER A 96 -10.02 -6.58 26.51
N VAL A 97 -8.80 -6.88 26.07
CA VAL A 97 -7.80 -7.63 26.85
C VAL A 97 -6.74 -6.72 27.47
N LEU A 98 -6.38 -5.62 26.80
CA LEU A 98 -5.31 -4.73 27.26
C LEU A 98 -5.87 -3.48 27.95
N PRO A 99 -5.24 -3.02 29.05
CA PRO A 99 -5.60 -1.76 29.68
C PRO A 99 -5.37 -0.59 28.71
N SER A 100 -6.32 0.34 28.69
CA SER A 100 -6.40 1.45 27.73
C SER A 100 -5.14 2.32 27.62
N SER A 101 -4.30 2.34 28.66
CA SER A 101 -3.03 3.07 28.68
C SER A 101 -1.94 2.48 27.77
N VAL A 102 -1.98 1.18 27.47
CA VAL A 102 -0.98 0.51 26.60
C VAL A 102 -1.41 0.61 25.13
N ILE A 103 -2.72 0.58 24.88
CA ILE A 103 -3.28 0.70 23.53
C ILE A 103 -3.04 2.10 22.96
N ASP A 104 -3.10 3.15 23.80
CA ASP A 104 -2.84 4.53 23.37
C ASP A 104 -1.43 4.77 22.78
N ILE A 105 -0.48 3.90 23.11
CA ILE A 105 0.89 3.94 22.61
C ILE A 105 0.99 3.31 21.22
N VAL A 106 0.18 2.28 20.94
CA VAL A 106 0.21 1.52 19.69
C VAL A 106 -0.77 2.12 18.68
N VAL A 107 -1.99 2.44 19.12
CA VAL A 107 -3.05 3.03 18.30
C VAL A 107 -3.52 4.33 18.95
N PRO A 108 -3.22 5.49 18.34
CA PRO A 108 -3.70 6.76 18.82
C PRO A 108 -5.24 6.78 18.92
N LYS A 109 -5.79 7.26 20.05
CA LYS A 109 -7.26 7.26 20.30
C LYS A 109 -8.03 7.85 19.12
N GLY A 110 -9.03 7.12 18.66
CA GLY A 110 -9.95 7.56 17.61
C GLY A 110 -9.46 7.35 16.17
N TYR A 111 -8.24 6.84 15.95
CA TYR A 111 -7.70 6.62 14.60
C TYR A 111 -7.90 5.20 14.06
N ALA A 112 -8.34 4.23 14.88
CA ALA A 112 -8.48 2.83 14.48
C ALA A 112 -9.36 2.62 13.23
N THR A 113 -10.53 3.27 13.20
CA THR A 113 -11.46 3.22 12.05
C THR A 113 -10.88 3.91 10.82
N HIS A 114 -10.18 5.03 11.00
CA HIS A 114 -9.51 5.73 9.92
C HIS A 114 -8.38 4.89 9.31
N ILE A 115 -7.54 4.26 10.15
CA ILE A 115 -6.46 3.36 9.70
C ILE A 115 -7.04 2.20 8.87
N LEU A 116 -8.10 1.55 9.37
CA LEU A 116 -8.78 0.46 8.65
C LEU A 116 -9.35 0.91 7.31
N LEU A 117 -10.00 2.08 7.27
CA LEU A 117 -10.58 2.63 6.05
C LEU A 117 -9.50 3.03 5.04
N LEU A 118 -8.41 3.66 5.50
CA LEU A 118 -7.26 4.00 4.66
C LEU A 118 -6.57 2.74 4.12
N ALA A 119 -6.37 1.72 4.96
CA ALA A 119 -5.78 0.44 4.55
C ALA A 119 -6.65 -0.30 3.53
N LEU A 120 -7.98 -0.28 3.69
CA LEU A 120 -8.92 -0.84 2.73
C LEU A 120 -8.84 -0.11 1.39
N LEU A 121 -8.95 1.22 1.39
CA LEU A 121 -8.92 2.02 0.18
C LEU A 121 -7.59 1.86 -0.56
N SER A 122 -6.49 1.87 0.20
CA SER A 122 -5.16 1.70 -0.36
C SER A 122 -4.96 0.29 -0.92
N GLY A 123 -5.39 -0.75 -0.21
CA GLY A 123 -5.34 -2.13 -0.69
C GLY A 123 -6.11 -2.30 -2.00
N LEU A 124 -7.32 -1.75 -2.11
CA LEU A 124 -8.10 -1.77 -3.36
C LEU A 124 -7.37 -1.08 -4.51
N MET A 125 -6.78 0.09 -4.25
CA MET A 125 -6.02 0.83 -5.26
C MET A 125 -4.79 0.04 -5.72
N VAL A 126 -3.98 -0.45 -4.78
CA VAL A 126 -2.75 -1.20 -5.07
C VAL A 126 -3.05 -2.48 -5.85
N THR A 127 -4.01 -3.29 -5.39
CA THR A 127 -4.42 -4.52 -6.08
C THR A 127 -4.93 -4.25 -7.50
N HIS A 128 -5.65 -3.14 -7.72
CA HIS A 128 -6.10 -2.76 -9.06
C HIS A 128 -4.92 -2.37 -9.97
N TYR A 129 -3.96 -1.60 -9.44
CA TYR A 129 -2.74 -1.24 -10.15
C TYR A 129 -1.90 -2.49 -10.48
N ASP A 130 -1.71 -3.39 -9.53
CA ASP A 130 -0.93 -4.63 -9.71
C ASP A 130 -1.54 -5.55 -10.75
N LEU A 131 -2.87 -5.63 -10.84
CA LEU A 131 -3.55 -6.34 -11.91
C LEU A 131 -3.29 -5.72 -13.29
N LEU A 132 -3.32 -4.40 -13.41
CA LEU A 132 -3.02 -3.69 -14.66
C LEU A 132 -1.55 -3.88 -15.06
N LEU A 133 -0.65 -3.89 -14.08
CA LEU A 133 0.78 -4.19 -14.27
C LEU A 133 0.98 -5.64 -14.72
N GLY A 134 0.31 -6.61 -14.11
CA GLY A 134 0.35 -8.02 -14.54
C GLY A 134 -0.10 -8.24 -15.99
N LYS A 135 -1.15 -7.52 -16.43
CA LYS A 135 -1.60 -7.53 -17.84
C LYS A 135 -0.56 -6.95 -18.79
N SER A 136 0.15 -5.91 -18.37
CA SER A 136 1.16 -5.24 -19.21
C SER A 136 2.47 -6.04 -19.25
N ALA A 137 2.83 -6.70 -18.15
CA ALA A 137 4.01 -7.55 -18.04
C ALA A 137 3.94 -8.78 -18.97
N SER A 138 2.76 -9.41 -19.10
CA SER A 138 2.59 -10.54 -20.03
C SER A 138 2.85 -10.13 -21.49
N LYS A 139 2.47 -8.91 -21.88
CA LYS A 139 2.73 -8.38 -23.22
C LYS A 139 4.22 -8.17 -23.49
N HIS A 140 4.99 -7.72 -22.49
CA HIS A 140 6.42 -7.48 -22.64
C HIS A 140 7.25 -8.79 -22.64
N THR A 141 6.87 -9.78 -21.84
CA THR A 141 7.51 -11.11 -21.84
C THR A 141 7.28 -11.85 -23.16
N ILE A 142 6.08 -11.76 -23.74
CA ILE A 142 5.79 -12.39 -25.05
C ILE A 142 6.59 -11.72 -26.18
N TYR A 143 6.75 -10.39 -26.18
CA TYR A 143 7.59 -9.71 -27.18
C TYR A 143 9.08 -10.11 -27.08
N CYS A 144 9.59 -10.27 -25.85
CA CYS A 144 11.00 -10.62 -25.64
C CYS A 144 11.30 -12.10 -25.98
N SER A 145 10.32 -13.01 -25.87
CA SER A 145 10.49 -14.41 -26.31
C SER A 145 10.38 -14.56 -27.82
N GLN A 146 9.55 -13.75 -28.49
CA GLN A 146 9.43 -13.74 -29.96
C GLN A 146 10.69 -13.17 -30.63
N PHE A 147 11.37 -12.20 -30.01
CA PHE A 147 12.63 -11.64 -30.52
C PHE A 147 13.86 -12.54 -30.28
N LYS A 148 13.73 -13.60 -29.47
CA LYS A 148 14.79 -14.61 -29.26
C LYS A 148 14.72 -15.78 -30.24
N LEU A 149 13.70 -15.81 -31.11
CA LEU A 149 13.44 -16.88 -32.08
C LEU A 149 13.58 -16.44 -33.54
N VAL A 150 14.13 -15.24 -33.79
CA VAL A 150 14.56 -14.74 -35.11
C VAL A 150 16.02 -14.37 -35.02
#